data_AF-A0A7R9HFQ7-F1
#
_entry.id   AF-A0A7R9HFQ7-F1
#
_cell.length_a   1.000
_cell.length_b   1.000
_cell.length_c   1.000
_cell.angle_alpha   90.00
_cell.angle_beta   90.00
_cell.angle_gamma   90.00
#
_symmetry.space_group_name_H-M   'P 1'
#
loop_
_entity.id
_entity.type
_entity.pdbx_description
1 polymer ?
#
loop_
_entity_poly.entity_id
_entity_poly.type
_entity_poly.pdbx_seq_one_letter_code
_entity_poly.pdbx_strand_id
1 'polypeptide(L)' 'MRGPERWFQGFDWDGLKQRTLSGPIVQQIRGPTDTANFDTYPKDIDIPPDELSNWDIDF' A
#
# COMPACT_ATOMS: atom_id res chain seq x y z
N MET A 1 1.03 16.88 29.27
CA MET A 1 0.14 16.22 28.30
C MET A 1 0.63 14.78 28.13
N ARG A 2 -0.20 13.75 28.34
CA ARG A 2 0.19 12.35 28.08
C ARG A 2 0.06 12.09 26.58
N GLY A 3 1.17 11.78 25.92
CA GLY A 3 1.27 11.60 24.46
C GLY A 3 0.66 10.29 23.92
N PRO A 4 0.85 10.02 22.61
CA PRO A 4 0.28 8.88 21.87
C PRO A 4 0.65 7.49 22.43
N GLU A 5 1.59 7.39 23.37
CA GLU A 5 1.98 6.13 24.01
C GLU A 5 0.81 5.35 24.62
N ARG A 6 -0.21 6.03 25.16
CA ARG A 6 -1.39 5.32 25.71
C ARG A 6 -2.24 4.64 24.64
N TRP A 7 -2.25 5.16 23.42
CA TRP A 7 -3.05 4.57 22.34
C TRP A 7 -2.47 3.23 21.87
N PHE A 8 -1.15 3.08 21.97
CA PHE A 8 -0.43 1.86 21.61
C PHE A 8 -0.07 0.96 22.79
N GLN A 9 -0.59 1.24 23.98
CA GLN A 9 -0.31 0.43 25.15
C GLN A 9 -0.80 -1.01 24.91
N GLY A 10 0.14 -1.96 24.94
CA GLY A 10 -0.16 -3.38 24.68
C GLY A 10 -0.18 -3.77 23.20
N PHE A 11 0.15 -2.86 22.28
CA PHE A 11 0.30 -3.21 20.87
C PHE A 11 1.57 -4.04 20.64
N ASP A 12 1.43 -5.17 19.96
CA ASP A 12 2.54 -6.06 19.64
C ASP A 12 3.33 -5.57 18.41
N TRP A 13 4.30 -4.70 18.67
CA TRP A 13 5.21 -4.17 17.64
C TRP A 13 6.14 -5.23 17.05
N ASP A 14 6.50 -6.26 17.83
CA ASP A 14 7.37 -7.33 17.37
C ASP A 14 6.61 -8.25 16.41
N GLY A 15 5.37 -8.61 16.74
CA GLY A 15 4.48 -9.36 15.86
C GLY A 15 4.16 -8.61 14.56
N LEU A 16 4.03 -7.27 14.60
CA LEU A 16 3.90 -6.45 13.39
C LEU A 16 5.16 -6.57 12.50
N LYS A 17 6.36 -6.36 13.07
CA LYS A 17 7.64 -6.46 12.32
C LYS A 17 7.86 -7.85 11.74
N GLN A 18 7.49 -8.89 12.49
CA GLN A 18 7.62 -10.29 12.07
C GLN A 18 6.50 -10.76 11.13
N ARG A 19 5.49 -9.92 10.86
CA ARG A 19 4.30 -10.25 10.06
C ARG A 19 3.50 -11.44 10.61
N THR A 20 3.50 -11.62 11.94
CA THR A 20 2.72 -12.65 12.64
C THR A 20 1.41 -12.11 13.20
N LEU A 21 1.32 -10.79 13.40
CA LEU A 21 0.08 -10.13 13.80
C LEU A 21 -0.93 -10.14 12.64
N SER A 22 -2.11 -10.72 12.87
CA SER A 22 -3.20 -10.71 11.88
C SER A 22 -3.75 -9.29 11.73
N GLY A 23 -3.94 -8.86 10.48
CA GLY A 23 -4.59 -7.59 10.18
C GLY A 23 -6.04 -7.58 10.67
N PRO A 24 -6.59 -6.41 11.07
CA PRO A 24 -7.98 -6.31 11.52
C PRO A 24 -8.99 -6.58 10.38
N ILE A 25 -8.57 -6.38 9.12
CA ILE A 25 -9.35 -6.67 7.92
C ILE A 25 -8.47 -7.54 7.03
N VAL A 26 -8.96 -8.74 6.72
CA VAL A 26 -8.31 -9.67 5.78
C VAL A 26 -9.09 -9.66 4.48
N GLN A 27 -8.49 -9.08 3.44
CA GLN A 27 -9.11 -9.03 2.12
C GLN A 27 -9.10 -10.41 1.47
N GLN A 28 -10.19 -10.76 0.78
CA GLN A 28 -10.22 -11.97 -0.03
C GLN A 28 -9.46 -11.72 -1.34
N ILE A 29 -8.55 -12.64 -1.68
CA ILE A 29 -7.75 -12.60 -2.91
C ILE A 29 -7.92 -13.94 -3.62
N ARG A 30 -8.50 -13.92 -4.82
CA ARG A 30 -8.78 -15.13 -5.61
C ARG A 30 -7.56 -15.63 -6.39
N GLY A 31 -6.57 -14.76 -6.61
CA GLY A 31 -5.33 -15.09 -7.30
C GLY A 31 -4.46 -13.87 -7.59
N PRO A 32 -3.30 -14.05 -8.24
CA PRO A 32 -2.33 -12.97 -8.48
C PRO A 32 -2.84 -11.80 -9.34
N THR A 33 -3.90 -12.02 -10.12
CA THR A 33 -4.51 -11.01 -11.02
C THR A 33 -5.85 -10.47 -10.48
N ASP A 34 -6.17 -10.72 -9.22
CA ASP A 34 -7.43 -10.26 -8.62
C ASP A 34 -7.37 -8.76 -8.29
N THR A 35 -8.18 -7.97 -8.99
CA THR A 35 -8.29 -6.52 -8.79
C THR A 35 -9.55 -6.11 -8.02
N ALA A 36 -10.30 -7.05 -7.43
CA ALA A 36 -11.60 -6.75 -6.81
C ALA A 36 -11.53 -5.81 -5.58
N ASN A 37 -10.37 -5.68 -4.96
CA ASN A 37 -10.14 -4.76 -3.84
C ASN A 37 -9.68 -3.35 -4.29
N PHE A 38 -9.69 -3.08 -5.60
CA PHE A 38 -9.38 -1.79 -6.20
C PHE A 38 -10.60 -1.25 -6.95
N ASP A 39 -10.65 0.07 -7.11
CA ASP A 39 -11.64 0.70 -7.98
C ASP A 39 -11.40 0.34 -9.45
N THR A 40 -12.48 0.37 -10.24
CA THR A 40 -12.40 0.13 -11.68
C THR A 40 -12.26 1.45 -12.42
N TYR A 41 -11.20 1.57 -13.21
CA TYR A 41 -10.95 2.72 -14.08
C TYR A 41 -11.02 2.30 -15.55
N PRO A 42 -11.47 3.19 -16.46
CA PRO A 42 -11.35 2.94 -17.88
C PRO A 42 -9.87 2.84 -18.28
N LYS A 43 -9.61 2.23 -19.44
CA LYS A 43 -8.25 2.23 -20.00
C LYS A 43 -7.84 3.66 -20.34
N ASP A 44 -6.66 4.05 -19.89
CA ASP A 44 -6.02 5.26 -20.35
C ASP A 44 -5.62 5.10 -21.82
N ILE A 45 -5.93 6.10 -22.63
CA ILE A 45 -5.64 6.15 -24.07
C ILE A 45 -4.79 7.38 -24.42
N ASP A 46 -4.43 8.20 -23.44
CA ASP A 46 -3.66 9.41 -23.66
C ASP A 46 -2.18 9.06 -23.92
N ILE A 47 -1.58 9.77 -24.86
CA ILE A 47 -0.16 9.64 -25.19
C ILE A 47 0.56 10.87 -24.63
N PRO A 48 1.47 10.71 -23.65
CA PRO A 48 2.24 11.83 -23.14
C PRO A 48 3.22 12.35 -24.21
N PRO A 49 3.60 13.65 -24.17
CA PRO A 49 4.66 14.17 -25.03
C PRO A 49 6.03 13.59 -24.64
N ASP A 50 7.00 13.71 -25.55
CA ASP A 50 8.38 13.31 -25.28
C ASP A 50 8.95 14.04 -24.06
N GLU A 51 9.54 13.28 -23.14
CA GLU A 51 10.26 13.76 -21.97
C GLU A 51 11.76 13.70 -22.29
N LEU A 52 12.43 14.85 -22.26
CA LEU A 52 13.86 14.98 -22.60
C LEU A 52 14.66 15.73 -21.52
N SER A 53 14.15 15.83 -20.29
CA SER A 53 14.81 16.56 -19.20
C SER A 53 15.86 15.72 -18.47
N ASN A 54 15.89 14.41 -18.70
CA ASN A 54 16.76 13.43 -18.03
C ASN A 54 16.51 13.32 -16.50
N TRP A 55 15.30 13.62 -16.02
CA TRP A 55 14.96 13.45 -14.59
C TRP A 55 15.01 11.98 -14.13
N ASP A 56 14.88 11.06 -15.08
CA ASP A 56 14.83 9.62 -14.96
C ASP A 56 16.11 8.93 -15.45
N ILE A 57 17.24 9.66 -15.51
CA ILE A 57 18.52 9.12 -16.01
C ILE A 57 19.00 7.86 -15.26
N ASP A 58 18.62 7.72 -13.98
CA ASP A 58 18.98 6.61 -13.10
C ASP A 58 17.76 5.80 -12.59
N PHE A 59 16.60 5.90 -13.27
CA PHE A 59 15.39 5.16 -12.86
C PHE A 59 15.49 3.65 -13.06
#